data_AF-A0A7W1ALS8-F1
#
_entry.id   AF-A0A7W1ALS8-F1
#
_cell.length_a   1.000
_cell.length_b   1.000
_cell.length_c   1.000
_cell.angle_alpha   90.00
_cell.angle_beta   90.00
_cell.angle_gamma   90.00
#
_symmetry.space_group_name_H-M   'P 1'
#
loop_
_entity.id
_entity.type
_entity.pdbx_description
1 polymer ?
#
loop_
_entity_poly.entity_id
_entity_poly.type
_entity_poly.pdbx_seq_one_letter_code
_entity_poly.pdbx_strand_id
1 'polypeptide(L)'
;MSKPPVAARRAHEVSSPHGTRQDPYYWLRDDERKNADVLAYLEAENAYTESVLAPAKALEETLFSELRARVKEDDASVPIFDRGYWYYVRYARGKQYPIYARKQHDVEEIILDGNELAAGKSFYKIGGYTVSLDGKLVAWAEDTIGRNQFVLRVKVIDTGEMLDVTATNISGALAWAADHQTLFYGGRDPVTLRADRVYRHTLGGTHELVHREADGSFYVGVGNTKSHRYIAI
;
A
#
# COMPACT_ATOMS: atom_id res chain seq x y z
N MET A 1 -28.66 28.71 -2.59
CA MET A 1 -27.93 27.42 -2.57
C MET A 1 -27.31 27.24 -3.94
N SER A 2 -26.06 26.79 -4.00
CA SER A 2 -25.42 26.39 -5.25
C SER A 2 -26.27 25.32 -5.94
N LYS A 3 -26.26 25.31 -7.28
CA LYS A 3 -26.92 24.23 -8.04
C LYS A 3 -25.92 23.08 -8.19
N PRO A 4 -26.35 21.81 -8.08
CA PRO A 4 -25.48 20.69 -8.35
C PRO A 4 -24.98 20.74 -9.81
N PRO A 5 -23.73 20.34 -10.09
CA PRO A 5 -23.26 20.20 -11.45
C PRO A 5 -24.08 19.12 -12.18
N VAL A 6 -24.28 19.31 -13.47
CA VAL A 6 -25.04 18.36 -14.31
C VAL A 6 -24.06 17.72 -15.29
N ALA A 7 -23.83 16.42 -15.14
CA ALA A 7 -22.97 15.68 -16.05
C ALA A 7 -23.55 15.70 -17.48
N ALA A 8 -22.68 15.96 -18.46
CA ALA A 8 -23.05 15.83 -19.86
C ALA A 8 -23.46 14.39 -20.17
N ARG A 9 -24.54 14.21 -20.92
CA ARG A 9 -24.96 12.90 -21.43
C ARG A 9 -24.30 12.67 -22.78
N ARG A 10 -23.54 11.59 -22.93
CA ARG A 10 -22.88 11.20 -24.18
C ARG A 10 -23.39 9.81 -24.57
N ALA A 11 -23.97 9.66 -25.75
CA ALA A 11 -24.45 8.36 -26.21
C ALA A 11 -23.31 7.34 -26.17
N HIS A 12 -23.49 6.27 -25.41
CA HIS A 12 -22.56 5.18 -25.32
C HIS A 12 -23.31 3.90 -25.00
N GLU A 13 -22.95 2.85 -25.71
CA GLU A 13 -23.64 1.58 -25.65
C GLU A 13 -22.73 0.53 -25.00
N VAL A 14 -23.19 -0.06 -23.90
CA VAL A 14 -22.49 -1.13 -23.19
C VAL A 14 -23.11 -2.45 -23.59
N SER A 15 -22.35 -3.25 -24.33
CA SER A 15 -22.75 -4.58 -24.78
C SER A 15 -22.46 -5.65 -23.73
N SER A 16 -23.37 -6.62 -23.60
CA SER A 16 -23.17 -7.82 -22.77
C SER A 16 -23.79 -9.06 -23.45
N PRO A 17 -23.43 -10.29 -23.02
CA PRO A 17 -24.04 -11.51 -23.54
C PRO A 17 -25.56 -11.59 -23.37
N HIS A 18 -26.14 -10.82 -22.44
CA HIS A 18 -27.57 -10.79 -22.14
C HIS A 18 -28.30 -9.60 -22.79
N GLY A 19 -27.64 -8.93 -23.75
CA GLY A 19 -28.15 -7.77 -24.44
C GLY A 19 -27.41 -6.50 -24.07
N THR A 20 -27.95 -5.39 -24.56
CA THR A 20 -27.23 -4.14 -24.67
C THR A 20 -27.94 -3.03 -23.93
N ARG A 21 -27.18 -2.17 -23.24
CA ARG A 21 -27.71 -1.04 -22.46
C ARG A 21 -27.07 0.28 -22.87
N GLN A 22 -27.82 1.36 -22.78
CA GLN A 22 -27.30 2.72 -22.95
C GLN A 22 -26.75 3.24 -21.62
N ASP A 23 -25.52 3.74 -21.63
CA ASP A 23 -24.85 4.34 -20.48
C ASP A 23 -24.36 5.76 -20.84
N PRO A 24 -25.21 6.79 -20.65
CA PRO A 24 -24.87 8.14 -21.08
C PRO A 24 -23.70 8.77 -20.31
N TYR A 25 -23.19 8.12 -19.27
CA TYR A 25 -22.13 8.61 -18.39
C TYR A 25 -20.87 7.74 -18.42
N TYR A 26 -20.79 6.77 -19.34
CA TYR A 26 -19.63 5.90 -19.48
C TYR A 26 -18.32 6.68 -19.67
N TRP A 27 -18.40 7.88 -20.25
CA TRP A 27 -17.27 8.80 -20.46
C TRP A 27 -16.61 9.30 -19.15
N LEU A 28 -17.28 9.20 -17.99
CA LEU A 28 -16.68 9.52 -16.69
C LEU A 28 -15.62 8.49 -16.26
N ARG A 29 -15.60 7.31 -16.89
CA ARG A 29 -14.52 6.34 -16.70
C ARG A 29 -13.31 6.75 -17.53
N ASP A 30 -12.22 7.07 -16.85
CA ASP A 30 -10.89 7.22 -17.44
C ASP A 30 -9.86 6.46 -16.61
N ASP A 31 -9.36 5.36 -17.16
CA ASP A 31 -8.41 4.48 -16.47
C ASP A 31 -7.04 5.18 -16.28
N GLU A 32 -6.70 6.18 -17.11
CA GLU A 32 -5.49 7.00 -16.99
C GLU A 32 -5.62 8.15 -15.99
N ARG A 33 -6.86 8.57 -15.66
CA ARG A 33 -7.19 9.66 -14.73
C ARG A 33 -6.61 11.02 -15.12
N LYS A 34 -6.62 11.35 -16.42
CA LYS A 34 -6.08 12.59 -16.99
C LYS A 34 -7.07 13.33 -17.88
N ASN A 35 -8.23 12.74 -18.16
CA ASN A 35 -9.23 13.35 -19.03
C ASN A 35 -9.75 14.66 -18.42
N ALA A 36 -9.56 15.76 -19.14
CA ALA A 36 -9.90 17.09 -18.68
C ALA A 36 -11.40 17.28 -18.39
N ASP A 37 -12.29 16.66 -19.17
CA ASP A 37 -13.74 16.76 -18.93
C ASP A 37 -14.14 16.03 -17.65
N VAL A 38 -13.51 14.88 -17.37
CA VAL A 38 -13.76 14.11 -16.16
C VAL A 38 -13.26 14.89 -14.95
N LEU A 39 -12.03 15.40 -15.00
CA LEU A 39 -11.46 16.20 -13.92
C LEU A 39 -12.28 17.47 -13.64
N ALA A 40 -12.69 18.20 -14.69
CA ALA A 40 -13.52 19.38 -14.55
C ALA A 40 -14.88 19.07 -13.89
N TYR A 41 -15.49 17.92 -14.23
CA TYR A 41 -16.72 17.49 -13.57
C TYR A 41 -16.50 17.15 -12.09
N LEU A 42 -15.43 16.44 -11.76
CA LEU A 42 -15.08 16.11 -10.37
C LEU A 42 -14.76 17.35 -9.53
N GLU A 43 -14.04 18.32 -10.09
CA GLU A 43 -13.78 19.61 -9.45
C GLU A 43 -15.07 20.40 -9.18
N ALA A 44 -16.01 20.38 -10.12
CA ALA A 44 -17.32 21.01 -9.93
C ALA A 44 -18.15 20.32 -8.83
N GLU A 45 -18.10 18.98 -8.73
CA GLU A 45 -18.73 18.22 -7.64
C GLU A 45 -18.08 18.52 -6.28
N ASN A 46 -16.75 18.65 -6.22
CA ASN A 46 -16.05 19.05 -5.00
C ASN A 46 -16.47 20.45 -4.55
N ALA A 47 -16.49 21.43 -5.45
CA ALA A 47 -16.91 22.80 -5.14
C ALA A 47 -18.39 22.86 -4.69
N TYR A 48 -19.26 22.08 -5.32
CA TYR A 48 -20.65 21.95 -4.89
C TYR A 48 -20.73 21.37 -3.47
N THR A 49 -20.01 20.28 -3.20
CA THR A 49 -19.95 19.65 -1.88
C THR A 49 -19.47 20.62 -0.80
N GLU A 50 -18.38 21.34 -1.04
CA GLU A 50 -17.87 22.37 -0.13
C GLU A 50 -18.93 23.44 0.18
N SER A 51 -19.63 23.92 -0.84
CA SER A 51 -20.65 24.95 -0.66
C SER A 51 -21.89 24.48 0.12
N VAL A 52 -22.28 23.21 -0.04
CA VAL A 52 -23.41 22.60 0.68
C VAL A 52 -23.03 22.30 2.13
N LEU A 53 -21.80 21.85 2.38
CA LEU A 53 -21.30 21.50 3.71
C LEU A 53 -20.77 22.70 4.50
N ALA A 54 -20.56 23.87 3.87
CA ALA A 54 -20.06 25.07 4.55
C ALA A 54 -20.79 25.43 5.87
N PRO A 55 -22.13 25.34 5.99
CA PRO A 55 -22.81 25.62 7.25
C PRO A 55 -22.46 24.64 8.39
N ALA A 56 -21.98 23.44 8.07
CA ALA A 56 -21.60 22.41 9.05
C ALA A 56 -20.15 22.55 9.54
N LYS A 57 -19.39 23.57 9.08
CA LYS A 57 -17.95 23.65 9.35
C LYS A 57 -17.59 23.67 10.84
N ALA A 58 -18.37 24.39 11.66
CA ALA A 58 -18.17 24.41 13.11
C ALA A 58 -18.40 23.04 13.77
N LEU A 59 -19.38 22.28 13.28
CA LEU A 59 -19.62 20.92 13.76
C LEU A 59 -18.49 19.98 13.32
N GLU A 60 -18.02 20.09 12.08
CA GLU A 60 -16.86 19.35 11.57
C GLU A 60 -15.62 19.57 12.44
N GLU A 61 -15.31 20.83 12.79
CA GLU A 61 -14.17 21.18 13.65
C GLU A 61 -14.31 20.64 15.08
N THR A 62 -15.54 20.66 15.62
CA THR A 62 -15.85 20.09 16.93
C THR A 62 -15.59 18.59 16.91
N LEU A 63 -16.16 17.87 15.93
CA LEU A 63 -16.00 16.43 15.78
C LEU A 63 -14.53 16.05 15.52
N PHE A 64 -13.81 16.80 14.69
CA PHE A 64 -12.39 16.58 14.43
C PHE A 64 -11.56 16.67 15.73
N SER A 65 -11.77 17.75 16.49
CA SER A 65 -11.06 17.98 17.75
C SER A 65 -11.35 16.90 18.77
N GLU A 66 -12.63 16.52 18.88
CA GLU A 66 -13.11 15.46 19.74
C GLU A 66 -12.55 14.08 19.40
N LEU A 67 -12.49 13.72 18.12
CA LEU A 67 -11.92 12.46 17.67
C LEU A 67 -10.41 12.43 17.92
N ARG A 68 -9.71 13.51 17.56
CA ARG A 68 -8.26 13.64 17.80
C ARG A 68 -7.91 13.56 19.28
N ALA A 69 -8.68 14.21 20.16
CA ALA A 69 -8.45 14.17 21.60
C ALA A 69 -8.55 12.78 22.22
N ARG A 70 -9.23 11.84 21.55
CA ARG A 70 -9.35 10.43 21.97
C ARG A 70 -8.25 9.53 21.40
N VAL A 71 -7.42 10.04 20.49
CA VAL A 71 -6.28 9.32 19.94
C VAL A 71 -5.03 9.66 20.74
N LYS A 72 -4.34 8.63 21.21
CA LYS A 72 -3.03 8.79 21.83
C LYS A 72 -1.99 9.00 20.73
N GLU A 73 -1.50 10.22 20.58
CA GLU A 73 -0.55 10.57 19.50
C GLU A 73 0.83 9.89 19.66
N ASP A 74 1.17 9.50 20.88
CA ASP A 74 2.36 8.70 21.20
C ASP A 74 1.90 7.33 21.70
N ASP A 75 1.90 6.37 20.78
CA ASP A 75 1.37 5.03 21.03
C ASP A 75 2.25 3.96 20.41
N ALA A 76 2.22 2.78 21.01
CA ALA A 76 3.00 1.64 20.57
C ALA A 76 2.15 0.37 20.64
N SER A 77 2.32 -0.50 19.64
CA SER A 77 1.74 -1.83 19.67
C SER A 77 2.33 -2.64 20.82
N VAL A 78 1.59 -3.66 21.27
CA VAL A 78 2.16 -4.68 22.15
C VAL A 78 3.35 -5.36 21.46
N PRO A 79 4.54 -5.40 22.09
CA PRO A 79 5.71 -6.02 21.47
C PRO A 79 5.56 -7.53 21.28
N ILE A 80 6.07 -8.05 20.17
CA ILE A 80 6.09 -9.49 19.86
C ILE A 80 7.54 -9.96 19.87
N PHE A 81 7.84 -10.98 20.68
CA PHE A 81 9.17 -11.58 20.70
C PHE A 81 9.35 -12.55 19.53
N ASP A 82 10.38 -12.34 18.74
CA ASP A 82 10.71 -13.16 17.59
C ASP A 82 12.23 -13.13 17.37
N ARG A 83 12.85 -14.32 17.21
CA ARG A 83 14.29 -14.50 16.89
C ARG A 83 15.26 -13.55 17.63
N GLY A 84 15.09 -13.40 18.94
CA GLY A 84 16.01 -12.63 19.79
C GLY A 84 15.68 -11.15 19.95
N TYR A 85 14.62 -10.65 19.32
CA TYR A 85 14.19 -9.26 19.39
C TYR A 85 12.71 -9.14 19.76
N TRP A 86 12.35 -8.03 20.39
CA TRP A 86 10.97 -7.59 20.55
C TRP A 86 10.62 -6.60 19.45
N TYR A 87 9.72 -6.98 18.54
CA TYR A 87 9.25 -6.15 17.46
C TYR A 87 7.99 -5.40 17.86
N TYR A 88 7.89 -4.14 17.44
CA TYR A 88 6.71 -3.31 17.68
C TYR A 88 6.62 -2.19 16.65
N VAL A 89 5.43 -1.60 16.57
CA VAL A 89 5.17 -0.41 15.78
C VAL A 89 4.83 0.72 16.74
N ARG A 90 5.43 1.89 16.55
CA ARG A 90 5.10 3.08 17.33
C ARG A 90 4.80 4.29 16.47
N TYR A 91 4.05 5.21 17.02
CA TYR A 91 3.78 6.53 16.46
C TYR A 91 4.41 7.57 17.36
N ALA A 92 5.11 8.54 16.77
CA ALA A 92 5.64 9.67 17.50
C ALA A 92 4.67 10.85 17.42
N ARG A 93 4.63 11.66 18.47
CA ARG A 93 3.78 12.86 18.51
C ARG A 93 4.00 13.75 17.29
N GLY A 94 2.89 14.18 16.66
CA GLY A 94 2.91 15.03 15.47
C GLY A 94 3.43 14.37 14.20
N LYS A 95 3.72 13.06 14.22
CA LYS A 95 4.11 12.27 13.05
C LYS A 95 2.89 11.55 12.47
N GLN A 96 2.87 11.40 11.15
CA GLN A 96 1.73 10.83 10.43
C GLN A 96 1.91 9.34 10.13
N TYR A 97 3.15 8.86 10.13
CA TYR A 97 3.46 7.50 9.73
C TYR A 97 4.05 6.67 10.88
N PRO A 98 3.80 5.34 10.87
CA PRO A 98 4.37 4.45 11.86
C PRO A 98 5.89 4.34 11.72
N ILE A 99 6.52 4.06 12.85
CA ILE A 99 7.92 3.65 12.97
C ILE A 99 7.92 2.18 13.35
N TYR A 100 8.45 1.34 12.46
CA TYR A 100 8.66 -0.08 12.70
C TYR A 100 10.01 -0.24 13.38
N ALA A 101 10.00 -0.75 14.60
CA ALA A 101 11.19 -0.87 15.42
C ALA A 101 11.30 -2.28 16.02
N ARG A 102 12.50 -2.60 16.45
CA ARG A 102 12.76 -3.74 17.31
C ARG A 102 13.65 -3.34 18.47
N LYS A 103 13.66 -4.13 19.53
CA LYS A 103 14.61 -3.94 20.62
C LYS A 103 15.19 -5.26 21.10
N GLN A 104 16.45 -5.20 21.53
CA GLN A 104 17.10 -6.26 22.26
C GLN A 104 17.44 -5.70 23.64
N HIS A 105 16.97 -6.38 24.70
CA HIS A 105 16.90 -5.79 26.04
C HIS A 105 16.11 -4.47 26.00
N ASP A 106 16.80 -3.33 26.18
CA ASP A 106 16.22 -1.98 26.17
C ASP A 106 16.83 -1.06 25.10
N VAL A 107 17.63 -1.61 24.18
CA VAL A 107 18.21 -0.86 23.07
C VAL A 107 17.29 -0.98 21.85
N GLU A 108 16.66 0.14 21.47
CA GLU A 108 15.82 0.23 20.27
C GLU A 108 16.68 0.35 19.00
N GLU A 109 16.23 -0.32 17.95
CA GLU A 109 16.72 -0.19 16.59
C GLU A 109 15.53 0.04 15.63
N ILE A 110 15.63 1.09 14.82
CA ILE A 110 14.59 1.46 13.85
C ILE A 110 14.78 0.63 12.57
N ILE A 111 13.78 -0.18 12.24
CA ILE A 111 13.76 -0.98 11.02
C ILE A 111 13.27 -0.11 9.86
N LEU A 112 12.13 0.58 9.99
CA LEU A 112 11.60 1.48 8.98
C LEU A 112 10.94 2.69 9.65
N ASP A 113 11.39 3.91 9.35
CA ASP A 113 10.66 5.12 9.70
C ASP A 113 9.82 5.58 8.51
N GLY A 114 8.51 5.39 8.60
CA GLY A 114 7.60 5.81 7.54
C GLY A 114 7.60 7.33 7.30
N ASN A 115 7.99 8.15 8.28
CA ASN A 115 8.03 9.60 8.15
C ASN A 115 9.24 10.06 7.33
N GLU A 116 10.41 9.46 7.55
CA GLU A 116 11.60 9.70 6.73
C GLU A 116 11.35 9.23 5.29
N LEU A 117 10.78 8.03 5.14
CA LEU A 117 10.49 7.47 3.83
C LEU A 117 9.40 8.26 3.08
N ALA A 118 8.45 8.88 3.79
CA ALA A 118 7.41 9.72 3.20
C ALA A 118 7.88 11.15 2.88
N ALA A 119 9.05 11.57 3.35
CA ALA A 119 9.50 12.96 3.21
C ALA A 119 9.52 13.41 1.73
N GLY A 120 8.89 14.55 1.45
CA GLY A 120 8.79 15.11 0.10
C GLY A 120 7.79 14.41 -0.84
N LYS A 121 7.03 13.40 -0.36
CA LYS A 121 6.02 12.69 -1.15
C LYS A 121 4.61 13.15 -0.76
N SER A 122 3.72 13.32 -1.74
CA SER A 122 2.31 13.68 -1.50
C SER A 122 1.48 12.52 -0.94
N PHE A 123 1.96 11.28 -1.14
CA PHE A 123 1.39 10.06 -0.60
C PHE A 123 2.51 9.08 -0.25
N TYR A 124 2.34 8.32 0.83
CA TYR A 124 3.24 7.24 1.19
C TYR A 124 2.50 6.09 1.86
N LYS A 125 2.87 4.85 1.51
CA LYS A 125 2.39 3.65 2.18
C LYS A 125 3.44 2.55 2.15
N ILE A 126 3.66 1.94 3.31
CA ILE A 126 4.31 0.63 3.42
C ILE A 126 3.20 -0.42 3.35
N GLY A 127 3.13 -1.15 2.24
CA GLY A 127 2.10 -2.17 2.00
C GLY A 127 2.30 -3.46 2.79
N GLY A 128 3.55 -3.79 3.08
CA GLY A 128 3.98 -4.96 3.84
C GLY A 128 5.49 -4.92 4.01
N TYR A 129 6.00 -5.55 5.07
CA TYR A 129 7.43 -5.71 5.29
C TYR A 129 7.72 -7.07 5.91
N THR A 130 8.95 -7.54 5.74
CA THR A 130 9.44 -8.75 6.38
C THR A 130 10.93 -8.64 6.65
N VAL A 131 11.34 -9.12 7.82
CA VAL A 131 12.74 -9.15 8.24
C VAL A 131 13.29 -10.53 7.91
N SER A 132 14.48 -10.57 7.32
CA SER A 132 15.24 -11.79 7.07
C SER A 132 15.40 -12.63 8.33
N LEU A 133 15.54 -13.94 8.15
CA LEU A 133 15.56 -14.88 9.28
C LEU A 133 16.78 -14.72 10.20
N ASP A 134 17.89 -14.16 9.70
CA ASP A 134 19.07 -13.81 10.50
C ASP A 134 18.98 -12.41 11.11
N GLY A 135 17.90 -11.67 10.81
CA GLY A 135 17.63 -10.35 11.37
C GLY A 135 18.44 -9.22 10.77
N LYS A 136 19.15 -9.39 9.65
CA LYS A 136 20.07 -8.35 9.13
C LYS A 136 19.45 -7.45 8.06
N LEU A 137 18.52 -7.99 7.30
CA LEU A 137 17.85 -7.32 6.18
C LEU A 137 16.37 -7.12 6.47
N VAL A 138 15.81 -6.02 5.97
CA VAL A 138 14.36 -5.82 5.83
C VAL A 138 14.02 -5.63 4.36
N ALA A 139 12.99 -6.35 3.91
CA ALA A 139 12.32 -6.12 2.64
C ALA A 139 10.96 -5.48 2.88
N TRP A 140 10.56 -4.51 2.07
CA TRP A 140 9.23 -3.90 2.15
C TRP A 140 8.67 -3.48 0.80
N ALA A 141 7.35 -3.34 0.76
CA ALA A 141 6.59 -2.92 -0.39
C ALA A 141 6.20 -1.44 -0.25
N GLU A 142 6.74 -0.58 -1.10
CA GLU A 142 6.56 0.88 -1.09
C GLU A 142 5.52 1.34 -2.13
N ASP A 143 4.55 2.16 -1.75
CA ASP A 143 3.63 2.85 -2.66
C ASP A 143 3.66 4.36 -2.40
N THR A 144 3.94 5.14 -3.45
CA THR A 144 4.06 6.61 -3.41
C THR A 144 2.95 7.32 -4.18
N ILE A 145 2.00 6.57 -4.76
CA ILE A 145 0.94 7.11 -5.62
C ILE A 145 -0.48 6.62 -5.25
N GLY A 146 -0.61 5.72 -4.26
CA GLY A 146 -1.89 5.29 -3.70
C GLY A 146 -2.65 4.28 -4.56
N ARG A 147 -1.95 3.57 -5.47
CA ARG A 147 -2.57 2.59 -6.38
C ARG A 147 -2.53 1.15 -5.86
N ASN A 148 -1.93 0.90 -4.69
CA ASN A 148 -1.62 -0.44 -4.19
C ASN A 148 -0.80 -1.28 -5.19
N GLN A 149 0.01 -0.59 -6.00
CA GLN A 149 1.01 -1.17 -6.90
C GLN A 149 2.36 -0.82 -6.30
N PHE A 150 2.94 -1.76 -5.56
CA PHE A 150 4.10 -1.46 -4.76
C PHE A 150 5.40 -1.67 -5.54
N VAL A 151 6.45 -1.02 -5.06
CA VAL A 151 7.84 -1.25 -5.42
C VAL A 151 8.51 -2.02 -4.28
N LEU A 152 9.11 -3.16 -4.59
CA LEU A 152 9.95 -3.89 -3.65
C LEU A 152 11.22 -3.07 -3.36
N ARG A 153 11.55 -2.94 -2.08
CA ARG A 153 12.80 -2.37 -1.58
C ARG A 153 13.42 -3.31 -0.55
N VAL A 154 14.75 -3.30 -0.46
CA VAL A 154 15.50 -4.05 0.55
C VAL A 154 16.60 -3.17 1.12
N LYS A 155 16.81 -3.23 2.44
CA LYS A 155 17.95 -2.57 3.09
C LYS A 155 18.57 -3.44 4.18
N VAL A 156 19.84 -3.16 4.46
CA VAL A 156 20.54 -3.61 5.67
C VAL A 156 20.04 -2.79 6.84
N ILE A 157 19.64 -3.44 7.94
CA ILE A 157 19.04 -2.78 9.10
C ILE A 157 20.10 -1.95 9.83
N ASP A 158 21.22 -2.59 10.22
CA ASP A 158 22.26 -1.98 11.06
C ASP A 158 22.89 -0.72 10.43
N THR A 159 23.14 -0.74 9.12
CA THR A 159 23.80 0.36 8.40
C THR A 159 22.83 1.30 7.70
N GLY A 160 21.59 0.88 7.50
CA GLY A 160 20.64 1.57 6.63
C GLY A 160 20.96 1.48 5.13
N GLU A 161 21.97 0.71 4.72
CA GLU A 161 22.37 0.58 3.32
C GLU A 161 21.24 0.00 2.47
N MET A 162 20.87 0.72 1.41
CA MET A 162 19.89 0.26 0.42
C MET A 162 20.53 -0.72 -0.54
N LEU A 163 19.93 -1.91 -0.69
CA LEU A 163 20.38 -2.89 -1.67
C LEU A 163 19.70 -2.64 -3.02
N ASP A 164 20.41 -2.93 -4.11
CA ASP A 164 19.89 -2.81 -5.48
C ASP A 164 18.95 -3.99 -5.82
N VAL A 165 17.77 -3.96 -5.20
CA VAL A 165 16.69 -4.93 -5.43
C VAL A 165 15.41 -4.15 -5.65
N THR A 166 14.89 -4.20 -6.88
CA THR A 166 13.67 -3.48 -7.25
C THR A 166 12.78 -4.34 -8.14
N ALA A 167 11.55 -4.58 -7.69
CA ALA A 167 10.47 -5.13 -8.51
C ALA A 167 9.25 -4.21 -8.40
N THR A 168 8.65 -3.85 -9.53
CA THR A 168 7.49 -2.96 -9.57
C THR A 168 6.19 -3.74 -9.75
N ASN A 169 5.06 -3.09 -9.47
CA ASN A 169 3.73 -3.68 -9.58
C ASN A 169 3.57 -4.98 -8.75
N ILE A 170 4.15 -5.01 -7.55
CA ILE A 170 4.02 -6.13 -6.62
C ILE A 170 2.75 -5.97 -5.75
N SER A 171 2.30 -7.07 -5.17
CA SER A 171 1.08 -7.15 -4.35
C SER A 171 1.21 -6.56 -2.95
N GLY A 172 2.42 -6.59 -2.39
CA GLY A 172 2.72 -6.33 -0.97
C GLY A 172 3.06 -7.58 -0.16
N ALA A 173 2.77 -8.78 -0.68
CA ALA A 173 3.14 -10.04 -0.04
C ALA A 173 4.62 -10.38 -0.27
N LEU A 174 5.34 -10.70 0.81
CA LEU A 174 6.78 -10.94 0.84
C LEU A 174 7.10 -12.13 1.77
N ALA A 175 8.07 -12.96 1.40
CA ALA A 175 8.56 -14.05 2.24
C ALA A 175 10.06 -14.30 2.01
N TRP A 176 10.84 -14.36 3.09
CA TRP A 176 12.26 -14.73 3.00
C TRP A 176 12.42 -16.24 2.99
N ALA A 177 13.34 -16.73 2.16
CA ALA A 177 13.83 -18.10 2.25
C ALA A 177 14.82 -18.24 3.42
N ALA A 178 15.05 -19.50 3.81
CA ALA A 178 15.91 -19.84 4.94
C ALA A 178 17.41 -19.57 4.72
N ASP A 179 17.81 -19.23 3.49
CA ASP A 179 19.18 -18.84 3.14
C ASP A 179 19.50 -17.36 3.45
N HIS A 180 18.51 -16.58 3.92
CA HIS A 180 18.62 -15.15 4.21
C HIS A 180 18.93 -14.26 2.99
N GLN A 181 18.90 -14.83 1.78
CA GLN A 181 19.32 -14.16 0.53
C GLN A 181 18.26 -14.25 -0.55
N THR A 182 17.33 -15.20 -0.48
CA THR A 182 16.28 -15.35 -1.48
C THR A 182 14.95 -14.82 -0.95
N LEU A 183 14.36 -13.88 -1.67
CA LEU A 183 13.06 -13.30 -1.36
C LEU A 183 12.01 -13.78 -2.36
N PHE A 184 10.86 -14.20 -1.87
CA PHE A 184 9.66 -14.47 -2.65
C PHE A 184 8.67 -13.32 -2.51
N TYR A 185 7.99 -12.97 -3.59
CA TYR A 185 7.01 -11.89 -3.58
C TYR A 185 5.90 -12.11 -4.62
N GLY A 186 4.70 -11.61 -4.31
CA GLY A 186 3.55 -11.71 -5.22
C GLY A 186 3.54 -10.57 -6.24
N GLY A 187 3.39 -10.89 -7.52
CA GLY A 187 3.22 -9.91 -8.60
C GLY A 187 1.75 -9.69 -8.96
N ARG A 188 1.43 -8.53 -9.55
CA ARG A 188 0.10 -8.22 -10.06
C ARG A 188 0.02 -8.21 -11.59
N ASP A 189 -1.16 -8.51 -12.10
CA ASP A 189 -1.54 -8.18 -13.46
C ASP A 189 -1.67 -6.65 -13.61
N PRO A 190 -1.08 -6.01 -14.64
CA PRO A 190 -1.02 -4.56 -14.75
C PRO A 190 -2.36 -3.88 -15.06
N VAL A 191 -3.34 -4.63 -15.56
CA VAL A 191 -4.65 -4.10 -15.97
C VAL A 191 -5.67 -4.31 -14.86
N THR A 192 -5.85 -5.56 -14.44
CA THR A 192 -6.84 -5.96 -13.44
C THR A 192 -6.39 -5.72 -12.01
N LEU A 193 -5.08 -5.49 -11.80
CA LEU A 193 -4.43 -5.37 -10.49
C LEU A 193 -4.56 -6.61 -9.61
N ARG A 194 -5.01 -7.74 -10.15
CA ARG A 194 -5.11 -9.00 -9.42
C ARG A 194 -3.72 -9.57 -9.15
N ALA A 195 -3.48 -10.08 -7.95
CA ALA A 195 -2.26 -10.82 -7.65
C ALA A 195 -2.38 -12.25 -8.23
N ASP A 196 -1.60 -12.54 -9.27
CA ASP A 196 -1.71 -13.77 -10.07
C ASP A 196 -0.38 -14.52 -10.20
N ARG A 197 0.72 -14.00 -9.64
CA ARG A 197 2.08 -14.53 -9.81
C ARG A 197 2.85 -14.52 -8.50
N VAL A 198 3.75 -15.48 -8.36
CA VAL A 198 4.84 -15.43 -7.36
C VAL A 198 6.16 -15.49 -8.07
N TYR A 199 7.04 -14.59 -7.68
CA TYR A 199 8.42 -14.54 -8.12
C TYR A 199 9.36 -14.88 -6.96
N ARG A 200 10.57 -15.35 -7.28
CA ARG A 200 11.71 -15.39 -6.38
C ARG A 200 12.83 -14.50 -6.89
N HIS A 201 13.61 -13.95 -5.98
CA HIS A 201 14.80 -13.15 -6.28
C HIS A 201 15.87 -13.42 -5.24
N THR A 202 17.00 -13.96 -5.66
CA THR A 202 18.22 -14.04 -4.83
C THR A 202 18.98 -12.72 -4.96
N LEU A 203 19.44 -12.14 -3.85
CA LEU A 203 20.14 -10.85 -3.84
C LEU A 203 21.28 -10.81 -4.88
N GLY A 204 21.31 -9.74 -5.69
CA GLY A 204 22.28 -9.58 -6.79
C GLY A 204 21.98 -10.43 -8.04
N GLY A 205 20.92 -11.23 -8.01
CA GLY A 205 20.46 -12.05 -9.13
C GLY A 205 19.29 -11.42 -9.90
N THR A 206 18.53 -12.26 -10.60
CA THR A 206 17.37 -11.86 -11.40
C THR A 206 16.06 -12.25 -10.73
N HIS A 207 14.96 -11.68 -11.21
CA HIS A 207 13.61 -12.03 -10.78
C HIS A 207 13.09 -13.21 -11.60
N GLU A 208 12.77 -14.32 -10.95
CA GLU A 208 12.34 -15.56 -11.59
C GLU A 208 10.90 -15.90 -11.24
N LEU A 209 10.07 -16.23 -12.23
CA LEU A 209 8.69 -16.66 -12.01
C LEU A 209 8.66 -18.07 -11.41
N VAL A 210 8.02 -18.23 -10.25
CA VAL A 210 7.87 -19.51 -9.55
C VAL A 210 6.48 -20.10 -9.80
N HIS A 211 5.45 -19.27 -9.78
CA HIS A 211 4.06 -19.72 -9.94
C HIS A 211 3.22 -18.65 -10.65
N ARG A 212 2.23 -19.09 -11.42
CA ARG A 212 1.21 -18.25 -12.05
C ARG A 212 -0.15 -18.93 -11.99
N GLU A 213 -1.16 -18.20 -11.52
CA GLU A 213 -2.55 -18.63 -11.50
C GLU A 213 -3.29 -18.11 -12.75
N ALA A 214 -3.77 -19.04 -13.56
CA ALA A 214 -4.44 -18.76 -14.82
C ALA A 214 -5.93 -18.47 -14.65
N ASP A 215 -6.59 -19.08 -13.67
CA ASP A 215 -8.00 -18.85 -13.39
C ASP A 215 -8.20 -17.49 -12.73
N GLY A 216 -8.87 -16.58 -13.45
CA GLY A 216 -9.23 -15.21 -13.05
C GLY A 216 -9.89 -15.08 -11.68
N SER A 217 -10.47 -16.15 -11.17
CA SER A 217 -11.27 -16.20 -9.93
C SER A 217 -10.43 -16.34 -8.67
N PHE A 218 -9.16 -16.75 -8.80
CA PHE A 218 -8.26 -16.99 -7.67
C PHE A 218 -7.24 -15.86 -7.50
N TYR A 219 -6.93 -15.56 -6.25
CA TYR A 219 -5.82 -14.68 -5.87
C TYR A 219 -4.66 -15.53 -5.38
N VAL A 220 -3.44 -15.11 -5.71
CA VAL A 220 -2.22 -15.77 -5.23
C VAL A 220 -1.61 -14.98 -4.08
N GLY A 221 -1.25 -15.70 -3.01
CA GLY A 221 -0.50 -15.18 -1.89
C GLY A 221 0.92 -15.73 -1.86
N VAL A 222 1.76 -15.15 -1.00
CA VAL A 222 3.00 -15.81 -0.60
C VAL A 222 3.32 -15.44 0.84
N GLY A 223 3.76 -16.41 1.64
CA GLY A 223 4.06 -16.18 3.05
C GLY A 223 4.86 -17.30 3.69
N ASN A 224 5.62 -16.96 4.74
CA ASN A 224 6.30 -17.95 5.56
C ASN A 224 5.31 -18.63 6.51
N THR A 225 5.39 -19.94 6.62
CA THR A 225 4.80 -20.67 7.76
C THR A 225 5.48 -20.28 9.06
N LYS A 226 4.79 -20.40 10.21
CA LYS A 226 5.36 -20.07 11.53
C LYS A 226 6.62 -20.87 11.89
N SER A 227 6.78 -22.08 11.35
CA SER A 227 8.00 -22.88 11.55
C SER A 227 9.17 -22.44 10.67
N HIS A 228 8.92 -21.53 9.71
CA HIS A 228 9.85 -21.08 8.68
C HIS A 228 10.43 -22.18 7.78
N ARG A 229 9.91 -23.40 7.88
CA ARG A 229 10.32 -24.54 7.05
C ARG A 229 9.73 -24.49 5.64
N TYR A 230 8.60 -23.81 5.48
CA TYR A 230 7.87 -23.74 4.22
C TYR A 230 7.50 -22.29 3.90
N ILE A 231 7.62 -21.95 2.63
CA ILE A 231 6.95 -20.81 2.00
C ILE A 231 5.68 -21.37 1.36
N ALA A 232 4.53 -20.84 1.76
CA ALA A 232 3.24 -21.18 1.18
C ALA A 232 2.92 -20.22 0.03
N ILE A 233 2.42 -20.78 -1.07
CA ILE A 233 1.89 -20.09 -2.25
C ILE A 233 0.45 -20.52 -2.41
#